data_AF-A0A0F4YRS0-F1
#
_entry.id   AF-A0A0F4YRS0-F1
#
_cell.length_a   1.000
_cell.length_b   1.000
_cell.length_c   1.000
_cell.angle_alpha   90.00
_cell.angle_beta   90.00
_cell.angle_gamma   90.00
#
_symmetry.space_group_name_H-M   'P 1'
#
loop_
_entity.id
_entity.type
_entity.pdbx_description
1 polymer ?
#
loop_
_entity_poly.entity_id
_entity_poly.type
_entity_poly.pdbx_seq_one_letter_code
_entity_poly.pdbx_strand_id
1 'polypeptide(L)'
;MVLRRALPLRLSQCVYRSFSHSAASLQLSPFTRRLFKLPAAPPPASLNHHDLPSFLSYAERTGLPASSTTYVGTHYEYTVLQSLRRFAFALHRVGGRDDAGIDLVGTWHLPRRAHALRVVVQCKALKTKLGPNLVRELEGAFRHSPVGWRTSEKVAILVSPREATKGVRDAMARSDYPLFWIMMERDGTIRQALWNGKVEALGLGALGVETRYREHSSDPAQKDIILTWDDEEFPHMDRVEEDMAKQEAEWVATWGCERLSETGKVELLEMVETAFPDLGPGHALEQIDQSSLAAKKAEFLALLEEKSPRSGQEPK
;
A
#
# COMPACT_ATOMS: atom_id res chain seq x y z
N MET A 1 -18.36 -22.14 33.29
CA MET A 1 -19.53 -21.64 32.54
C MET A 1 -19.78 -20.21 32.98
N VAL A 2 -19.20 -19.24 32.27
CA VAL A 2 -19.28 -17.81 32.63
C VAL A 2 -19.97 -17.10 31.48
N LEU A 3 -21.24 -16.73 31.68
CA LEU A 3 -21.96 -15.83 30.79
C LEU A 3 -21.28 -14.46 30.83
N ARG A 4 -20.88 -13.94 29.67
CA ARG A 4 -20.58 -12.50 29.51
C ARG A 4 -21.66 -11.85 28.65
N ARG A 5 -22.17 -10.74 29.20
CA ARG A 5 -23.30 -9.93 28.75
C ARG A 5 -23.02 -9.31 27.38
N ALA A 6 -24.06 -9.27 26.55
CA ALA A 6 -24.13 -8.43 25.36
C ALA A 6 -24.08 -6.95 25.75
N LEU A 7 -23.24 -6.17 25.08
CA LEU A 7 -23.24 -4.71 25.09
C LEU A 7 -23.91 -4.20 23.81
N PRO A 8 -24.57 -3.03 23.85
CA PRO A 8 -25.56 -2.64 22.85
C PRO A 8 -24.93 -2.28 21.50
N LEU A 9 -25.60 -2.73 20.43
CA LEU A 9 -25.38 -2.34 19.04
C LEU A 9 -25.37 -0.81 18.95
N ARG A 10 -24.19 -0.21 18.70
CA ARG A 10 -24.11 1.17 18.25
C ARG A 10 -24.55 1.19 16.79
N LEU A 11 -25.64 1.91 16.52
CA LEU A 11 -26.04 2.30 15.19
C LEU A 11 -24.94 3.18 14.59
N SER A 12 -24.10 2.60 13.74
CA SER A 12 -23.16 3.35 12.92
C SER A 12 -23.94 4.05 11.81
N GLN A 13 -24.22 5.35 11.99
CA GLN A 13 -24.70 6.20 10.91
C GLN A 13 -23.63 6.25 9.81
N CYS A 14 -23.88 5.52 8.73
CA CYS A 14 -23.06 5.57 7.52
C CYS A 14 -23.43 6.83 6.73
N VAL A 15 -22.58 7.84 6.79
CA VAL A 15 -22.61 8.95 5.82
C VAL A 15 -22.06 8.39 4.52
N TYR A 16 -22.95 8.05 3.59
CA TYR A 16 -22.61 7.81 2.19
C TYR A 16 -21.92 9.07 1.65
N ARG A 17 -20.58 9.08 1.64
CA ARG A 17 -19.85 10.03 0.81
C ARG A 17 -19.90 9.50 -0.62
N SER A 18 -20.67 10.23 -1.44
CA SER A 18 -20.58 10.22 -2.89
C SER A 18 -19.13 10.06 -3.33
N PHE A 19 -18.88 9.24 -4.36
CA PHE A 19 -17.58 9.14 -5.02
C PHE A 19 -17.20 10.52 -5.59
N SER A 20 -16.63 11.37 -4.75
CA SER A 20 -15.99 12.60 -5.19
C SER A 20 -14.74 12.20 -5.95
N HIS A 21 -14.73 12.57 -7.24
CA HIS A 21 -13.52 12.74 -8.01
C HIS A 21 -12.47 13.52 -7.20
N SER A 22 -11.21 13.12 -7.33
CA SER A 22 -10.00 13.70 -6.72
C SER A 22 -9.82 13.50 -5.22
N ALA A 23 -9.07 12.45 -4.87
CA ALA A 23 -7.83 12.67 -4.15
C ALA A 23 -6.72 12.12 -5.06
N ALA A 24 -5.94 13.02 -5.66
CA ALA A 24 -4.69 12.62 -6.29
C ALA A 24 -3.91 11.83 -5.23
N SER A 25 -3.46 10.62 -5.55
CA SER A 25 -2.49 9.89 -4.72
C SER A 25 -1.46 10.90 -4.25
N LEU A 26 -1.38 11.17 -2.95
CA LEU A 26 -0.39 12.12 -2.44
C LEU A 26 0.96 11.53 -2.81
N GLN A 27 1.67 12.20 -3.73
CA GLN A 27 3.02 11.79 -4.10
C GLN A 27 3.90 12.05 -2.88
N LEU A 28 4.14 11.00 -2.09
CA LEU A 28 4.98 11.06 -0.91
C LEU A 28 6.39 11.54 -1.31
N SER A 29 6.92 12.51 -0.56
CA SER A 29 8.24 13.06 -0.85
C SER A 29 9.33 12.00 -0.63
N PRO A 30 10.54 12.19 -1.20
CA PRO A 30 11.67 11.32 -0.92
C PRO A 30 11.96 11.23 0.59
N PHE A 31 11.82 12.35 1.31
CA PHE A 31 11.99 12.39 2.76
C PHE A 31 10.92 11.58 3.48
N THR A 32 9.62 11.78 3.18
CA THR A 32 8.52 10.98 3.76
C THR A 32 8.78 9.48 3.54
N ARG A 33 9.14 9.09 2.31
CA ARG A 33 9.41 7.68 1.98
C ARG A 33 10.56 7.13 2.80
N ARG A 34 11.65 7.90 2.97
CA ARG A 34 12.80 7.48 3.80
C ARG A 34 12.40 7.36 5.27
N LEU A 35 11.69 8.36 5.81
CA LEU A 35 11.20 8.39 7.19
C LEU A 35 10.40 7.14 7.52
N PHE A 36 9.51 6.69 6.62
CA PHE A 36 8.69 5.49 6.81
C PHE A 36 9.29 4.20 6.23
N LYS A 37 10.57 4.20 5.83
CA LYS A 37 11.27 3.04 5.22
C LYS A 37 10.54 2.43 4.02
N LEU A 38 9.83 3.26 3.26
CA LEU A 38 9.10 2.86 2.07
C LEU A 38 10.04 2.68 0.88
N PRO A 39 9.74 1.77 -0.06
CA PRO A 39 10.52 1.66 -1.29
C PRO A 39 10.39 2.95 -2.11
N ALA A 40 11.41 3.22 -2.94
CA ALA A 40 11.34 4.26 -3.94
C ALA A 40 10.13 4.02 -4.88
N ALA A 41 9.50 5.11 -5.32
CA ALA A 41 8.42 4.98 -6.31
C ALA A 41 8.99 4.35 -7.59
N PRO A 42 8.30 3.35 -8.18
CA PRO A 42 8.72 2.83 -9.46
C PRO A 42 8.56 3.90 -10.55
N PRO A 43 9.32 3.80 -11.65
CA PRO A 43 9.10 4.68 -12.80
C PRO A 43 7.68 4.48 -13.36
N PRO A 44 7.10 5.52 -14.00
CA PRO A 44 5.77 5.41 -14.57
C PRO A 44 5.72 4.32 -15.65
N ALA A 45 4.76 3.40 -15.55
CA ALA A 45 4.58 2.31 -16.51
C ALA A 45 4.14 2.79 -17.91
N SER A 46 3.60 4.01 -18.01
CA SER A 46 3.12 4.59 -19.26
C SER A 46 3.37 6.09 -19.26
N LEU A 47 3.75 6.63 -20.41
CA LEU A 47 3.86 8.07 -20.64
C LEU A 47 2.50 8.71 -20.95
N ASN A 48 1.47 7.91 -21.23
CA ASN A 48 0.18 8.39 -21.73
C ASN A 48 -0.91 8.45 -20.65
N HIS A 49 -0.77 7.65 -19.59
CA HIS A 49 -1.77 7.52 -18.53
C HIS A 49 -1.12 7.04 -17.24
N HIS A 50 -1.68 7.46 -16.11
CA HIS A 50 -1.16 7.15 -14.77
C HIS A 50 -2.27 6.78 -13.77
N ASP A 51 -3.53 6.94 -14.16
CA ASP A 51 -4.72 6.61 -13.39
C ASP A 51 -5.87 6.16 -14.32
N LEU A 52 -7.01 5.74 -13.75
CA LEU A 52 -8.16 5.31 -14.55
C LEU A 52 -8.71 6.43 -15.45
N PRO A 53 -8.94 7.67 -14.95
CA PRO A 53 -9.42 8.76 -15.82
C PRO A 53 -8.50 9.05 -17.01
N SER A 54 -7.19 9.21 -16.79
CA SER A 54 -6.23 9.47 -17.87
C SER A 54 -6.13 8.31 -18.85
N PHE A 55 -6.29 7.06 -18.39
CA PHE A 55 -6.34 5.89 -19.25
C PHE A 55 -7.60 5.89 -20.14
N LEU A 56 -8.77 6.22 -19.59
CA LEU A 56 -10.01 6.32 -20.35
C LEU A 56 -9.91 7.42 -21.43
N SER A 57 -9.38 8.60 -21.09
CA SER A 57 -9.14 9.68 -22.05
C SER A 57 -8.13 9.27 -23.14
N TYR A 58 -7.09 8.52 -22.77
CA TYR A 58 -6.13 7.97 -23.73
C TYR A 58 -6.80 6.97 -24.69
N ALA A 59 -7.61 6.05 -24.15
CA ALA A 59 -8.28 5.03 -24.95
C ALA A 59 -9.26 5.66 -25.96
N GLU A 60 -10.02 6.66 -25.52
CA GLU A 60 -10.92 7.42 -26.41
C GLU A 60 -10.14 8.14 -27.50
N ARG A 61 -9.10 8.91 -27.13
CA ARG A 61 -8.28 9.69 -28.07
C ARG A 61 -7.58 8.82 -29.13
N THR A 62 -7.19 7.60 -28.77
CA THR A 62 -6.47 6.69 -29.67
C THR A 62 -7.38 5.68 -30.37
N GLY A 63 -8.68 5.68 -30.06
CA GLY A 63 -9.63 4.70 -30.59
C GLY A 63 -9.36 3.28 -30.11
N LEU A 64 -8.78 3.08 -28.92
CA LEU A 64 -8.50 1.77 -28.36
C LEU A 64 -9.83 1.03 -28.06
N PRO A 65 -10.12 -0.12 -28.71
CA PRO A 65 -11.41 -0.79 -28.53
C PRO A 65 -11.58 -1.33 -27.11
N ALA A 66 -12.75 -1.09 -26.50
CA ALA A 66 -13.09 -1.57 -25.16
C ALA A 66 -13.12 -3.10 -25.03
N SER A 67 -13.27 -3.81 -26.16
CA SER A 67 -13.22 -5.27 -26.25
C SER A 67 -11.81 -5.84 -26.31
N SER A 68 -10.79 -5.01 -26.52
CA SER A 68 -9.40 -5.46 -26.62
C SER A 68 -8.88 -5.97 -25.27
N THR A 69 -7.98 -6.94 -25.31
CA THR A 69 -7.33 -7.48 -24.11
C THR A 69 -6.54 -6.41 -23.37
N THR A 70 -5.88 -5.51 -24.09
CA THR A 70 -5.17 -4.36 -23.52
C THR A 70 -6.12 -3.44 -22.77
N TYR A 71 -7.25 -3.07 -23.36
CA TYR A 71 -8.22 -2.20 -22.67
C TYR A 71 -8.75 -2.88 -21.41
N VAL A 72 -9.19 -4.12 -21.54
CA VAL A 72 -9.77 -4.90 -20.43
C VAL A 72 -8.78 -5.09 -19.29
N GLY A 73 -7.51 -5.41 -19.60
CA GLY A 73 -6.44 -5.59 -18.63
C GLY A 73 -6.12 -4.29 -17.91
N THR A 74 -5.73 -3.25 -18.65
CA THR A 74 -5.34 -1.96 -18.08
C THR A 74 -6.45 -1.31 -17.27
N HIS A 75 -7.70 -1.36 -17.74
CA HIS A 75 -8.84 -0.87 -16.96
C HIS A 75 -8.96 -1.65 -15.64
N TYR A 76 -8.88 -2.97 -15.68
CA TYR A 76 -9.01 -3.81 -14.49
C TYR A 76 -7.88 -3.56 -13.48
N GLU A 77 -6.64 -3.42 -13.95
CA GLU A 77 -5.49 -3.06 -13.11
C GLU A 77 -5.72 -1.74 -12.37
N TYR A 78 -6.20 -0.70 -13.05
CA TYR A 78 -6.52 0.58 -12.41
C TYR A 78 -7.70 0.49 -11.44
N THR A 79 -8.73 -0.30 -11.77
CA THR A 79 -9.84 -0.57 -10.84
C THR A 79 -9.34 -1.23 -9.56
N VAL A 80 -8.46 -2.25 -9.68
CA VAL A 80 -7.86 -2.94 -8.53
C VAL A 80 -7.01 -1.97 -7.70
N LEU A 81 -6.11 -1.22 -8.36
CA LEU A 81 -5.26 -0.22 -7.73
C LEU A 81 -6.10 0.78 -6.90
N GLN A 82 -7.15 1.35 -7.49
CA GLN A 82 -8.01 2.32 -6.82
C GLN A 82 -8.82 1.68 -5.69
N SER A 83 -9.36 0.47 -5.91
CA SER A 83 -10.24 -0.20 -4.95
C SER A 83 -9.52 -0.66 -3.69
N LEU A 84 -8.26 -1.09 -3.81
CA LEU A 84 -7.47 -1.54 -2.68
C LEU A 84 -7.04 -0.39 -1.75
N ARG A 85 -7.12 0.88 -2.18
CA ARG A 85 -6.89 2.03 -1.27
C ARG A 85 -7.81 2.01 -0.05
N ARG A 86 -9.01 1.44 -0.16
CA ARG A 86 -9.95 1.27 0.96
C ARG A 86 -9.44 0.37 2.08
N PHE A 87 -8.38 -0.40 1.82
CA PHE A 87 -7.75 -1.32 2.77
C PHE A 87 -6.29 -0.92 3.04
N ALA A 88 -5.98 0.37 2.99
CA ALA A 88 -4.66 0.95 3.25
C ALA A 88 -3.53 0.43 2.32
N PHE A 89 -3.86 0.11 1.07
CA PHE A 89 -2.86 -0.16 0.05
C PHE A 89 -2.45 1.12 -0.69
N ALA A 90 -1.15 1.32 -0.84
CA ALA A 90 -0.55 2.29 -1.75
C ALA A 90 0.14 1.53 -2.89
N LEU A 91 -0.49 1.50 -4.06
CA LEU A 91 -0.05 0.69 -5.21
C LEU A 91 0.33 1.57 -6.40
N HIS A 92 1.30 1.09 -7.15
CA HIS A 92 1.78 1.66 -8.39
C HIS A 92 1.66 0.61 -9.49
N ARG A 93 1.09 1.01 -10.63
CA ARG A 93 1.05 0.16 -11.82
C ARG A 93 2.46 0.07 -12.41
N VAL A 94 2.93 -1.16 -12.63
CA VAL A 94 4.19 -1.48 -13.33
C VAL A 94 3.99 -2.41 -14.52
N GLY A 95 2.76 -2.92 -14.71
CA GLY A 95 2.41 -3.88 -15.74
C GLY A 95 2.75 -3.41 -17.16
N GLY A 96 3.40 -4.28 -17.92
CA GLY A 96 4.00 -3.96 -19.21
C GLY A 96 4.73 -5.17 -19.84
N ARG A 97 5.56 -4.91 -20.84
CA ARG A 97 6.40 -5.98 -21.42
C ARG A 97 7.52 -6.32 -20.42
N ASP A 98 7.80 -7.61 -20.23
CA ASP A 98 8.88 -8.14 -19.38
C ASP A 98 8.74 -7.85 -17.87
N ASP A 99 7.51 -7.73 -17.38
CA ASP A 99 7.18 -7.45 -15.96
C ASP A 99 7.13 -8.70 -15.06
N ALA A 100 7.53 -9.87 -15.57
CA ALA A 100 7.43 -11.18 -14.90
C ALA A 100 6.01 -11.53 -14.42
N GLY A 101 4.97 -10.93 -15.01
CA GLY A 101 3.57 -11.12 -14.63
C GLY A 101 3.13 -10.29 -13.42
N ILE A 102 3.89 -9.26 -13.04
CA ILE A 102 3.56 -8.33 -11.97
C ILE A 102 2.92 -7.08 -12.57
N ASP A 103 1.64 -6.87 -12.26
CA ASP A 103 0.89 -5.73 -12.79
C ASP A 103 1.00 -4.50 -11.88
N LEU A 104 0.98 -4.70 -10.56
CA LEU A 104 1.12 -3.65 -9.55
C LEU A 104 2.17 -4.00 -8.50
N VAL A 105 2.82 -2.99 -7.94
CA VAL A 105 3.68 -3.10 -6.75
C VAL A 105 3.37 -1.99 -5.78
N GLY A 106 3.62 -2.22 -4.50
CA GLY A 106 3.38 -1.16 -3.52
C GLY A 106 3.57 -1.60 -2.09
N THR A 107 2.90 -0.88 -1.19
CA THR A 107 2.93 -1.13 0.25
C THR A 107 1.53 -1.29 0.80
N TRP A 108 1.41 -2.15 1.81
CA TRP A 108 0.20 -2.33 2.59
C TRP A 108 0.44 -1.85 4.02
N HIS A 109 -0.24 -0.77 4.39
CA HIS A 109 -0.08 -0.10 5.67
C HIS A 109 -1.03 -0.74 6.68
N LEU A 110 -0.50 -1.68 7.45
CA LEU A 110 -1.27 -2.43 8.44
C LEU A 110 -1.40 -1.62 9.74
N PRO A 111 -2.60 -1.53 10.34
CA PRO A 111 -2.77 -0.89 11.64
C PRO A 111 -1.82 -1.48 12.68
N ARG A 112 -1.31 -0.64 13.59
CA ARG A 112 -0.42 -1.05 14.70
C ARG A 112 0.92 -1.66 14.27
N ARG A 113 1.26 -1.68 12.97
CA ARG A 113 2.58 -2.08 12.47
C ARG A 113 3.40 -0.84 12.12
N ALA A 114 4.62 -0.76 12.63
CA ALA A 114 5.52 0.38 12.40
C ALA A 114 5.97 0.51 10.93
N HIS A 115 6.04 -0.60 10.19
CA HIS A 115 6.50 -0.63 8.81
C HIS A 115 5.46 -1.23 7.89
N ALA A 116 5.22 -0.56 6.77
CA ALA A 116 4.32 -1.07 5.75
C ALA A 116 4.91 -2.33 5.10
N LEU A 117 4.04 -3.30 4.82
CA LEU A 117 4.43 -4.55 4.19
C LEU A 117 4.58 -4.34 2.69
N ARG A 118 5.62 -4.91 2.07
CA ARG A 118 5.77 -4.84 0.62
C ARG A 118 4.78 -5.79 -0.05
N VAL A 119 4.18 -5.36 -1.16
CA VAL A 119 3.25 -6.20 -1.91
C VAL A 119 3.56 -6.16 -3.40
N VAL A 120 3.38 -7.32 -4.04
CA VAL A 120 3.34 -7.46 -5.50
C VAL A 120 1.98 -8.02 -5.87
N VAL A 121 1.38 -7.49 -6.91
CA VAL A 121 0.00 -7.80 -7.30
C VAL A 121 -0.03 -8.21 -8.76
N GLN A 122 -0.68 -9.33 -9.02
CA GLN A 122 -1.04 -9.79 -10.34
C GLN A 122 -2.55 -9.64 -10.55
N CYS A 123 -2.96 -9.02 -11.64
CA CYS A 123 -4.32 -8.75 -12.03
C CYS A 123 -4.73 -9.65 -13.21
N LYS A 124 -5.72 -10.52 -13.01
CA LYS A 124 -6.14 -11.49 -14.03
C LYS A 124 -7.61 -11.34 -14.40
N ALA A 125 -7.90 -10.51 -15.40
CA ALA A 125 -9.25 -10.18 -15.87
C ALA A 125 -9.88 -11.21 -16.85
N LEU A 126 -9.66 -12.51 -16.62
CA LEU A 126 -10.11 -13.57 -17.54
C LEU A 126 -11.59 -13.92 -17.39
N LYS A 127 -12.21 -14.34 -18.50
CA LYS A 127 -13.60 -14.84 -18.53
C LYS A 127 -13.72 -16.31 -18.10
N THR A 128 -12.64 -17.08 -18.12
CA THR A 128 -12.66 -18.51 -17.79
C THR A 128 -12.41 -18.77 -16.31
N LYS A 129 -12.68 -20.00 -15.84
CA LYS A 129 -12.31 -20.43 -14.49
C LYS A 129 -10.80 -20.42 -14.32
N LEU A 130 -10.34 -20.05 -13.14
CA LEU A 130 -8.92 -19.96 -12.82
C LEU A 130 -8.41 -21.22 -12.13
N GLY A 131 -7.32 -21.76 -12.66
CA GLY A 131 -6.71 -23.00 -12.20
C GLY A 131 -5.49 -22.78 -11.30
N PRO A 132 -4.97 -23.87 -10.70
CA PRO A 132 -3.79 -23.84 -9.82
C PRO A 132 -2.50 -23.41 -10.54
N ASN A 133 -2.48 -23.38 -11.87
CA ASN A 133 -1.35 -22.86 -12.64
C ASN A 133 -1.05 -21.40 -12.30
N LEU A 134 -2.06 -20.59 -11.99
CA LEU A 134 -1.87 -19.19 -11.62
C LEU A 134 -1.17 -19.02 -10.27
N VAL A 135 -1.32 -19.99 -9.36
CA VAL A 135 -0.58 -19.96 -8.09
C VAL A 135 0.91 -20.11 -8.38
N ARG A 136 1.30 -21.02 -9.29
CA ARG A 136 2.70 -21.19 -9.70
C ARG A 136 3.25 -19.97 -10.45
N GLU A 137 2.42 -19.33 -11.27
CA GLU A 137 2.74 -18.07 -11.95
C GLU A 137 3.02 -16.96 -10.90
N LEU A 138 2.13 -16.83 -9.90
CA LEU A 138 2.27 -15.88 -8.80
C LEU A 138 3.51 -16.15 -7.93
N GLU A 139 3.86 -17.42 -7.67
CA GLU A 139 5.12 -17.77 -7.00
C GLU A 139 6.34 -17.34 -7.83
N GLY A 140 6.26 -17.47 -9.15
CA GLY A 140 7.26 -16.94 -10.07
C GLY A 140 7.41 -15.42 -9.94
N ALA A 141 6.30 -14.69 -9.91
CA ALA A 141 6.26 -13.24 -9.69
C ALA A 141 6.81 -12.84 -8.31
N PHE A 142 6.53 -13.62 -7.26
CA PHE A 142 7.10 -13.42 -5.93
C PHE A 142 8.63 -13.52 -5.96
N ARG A 143 9.20 -14.52 -6.64
CA ARG A 143 10.66 -14.69 -6.74
C ARG A 143 11.31 -13.56 -7.55
N HIS A 144 10.69 -13.19 -8.66
CA HIS A 144 11.23 -12.20 -9.61
C HIS A 144 10.74 -10.77 -9.35
N SER A 145 10.31 -10.46 -8.12
CA SER A 145 9.87 -9.10 -7.78
C SER A 145 10.91 -8.05 -8.15
N PRO A 146 10.49 -6.82 -8.51
CA PRO A 146 11.42 -5.77 -8.89
C PRO A 146 12.29 -5.31 -7.71
N VAL A 147 13.37 -4.59 -8.03
CA VAL A 147 14.23 -3.95 -7.03
C VAL A 147 13.38 -3.07 -6.10
N GLY A 148 13.66 -3.09 -4.80
CA GLY A 148 12.81 -2.49 -3.78
C GLY A 148 11.79 -3.48 -3.19
N TRP A 149 11.28 -4.43 -3.96
CA TRP A 149 10.34 -5.48 -3.52
C TRP A 149 10.98 -6.87 -3.38
N ARG A 150 12.28 -7.01 -3.56
CA ARG A 150 13.03 -8.25 -3.26
C ARG A 150 13.34 -8.34 -1.76
N THR A 151 12.34 -8.68 -0.95
CA THR A 151 12.47 -8.91 0.50
C THR A 151 11.73 -10.19 0.91
N SER A 152 12.09 -10.74 2.07
CA SER A 152 11.35 -11.83 2.73
C SER A 152 10.01 -11.34 3.29
N GLU A 153 9.92 -10.09 3.73
CA GLU A 153 8.70 -9.47 4.25
C GLU A 153 7.85 -8.87 3.13
N LYS A 154 7.28 -9.74 2.30
CA LYS A 154 6.32 -9.32 1.27
C LYS A 154 5.21 -10.34 1.06
N VAL A 155 4.10 -9.87 0.50
CA VAL A 155 2.98 -10.70 0.09
C VAL A 155 2.80 -10.60 -1.43
N ALA A 156 2.56 -11.75 -2.08
CA ALA A 156 2.10 -11.78 -3.46
C ALA A 156 0.58 -11.97 -3.50
N ILE A 157 -0.09 -11.08 -4.21
CA ILE A 157 -1.55 -11.00 -4.28
C ILE A 157 -1.98 -11.29 -5.71
N LEU A 158 -2.91 -12.22 -5.91
CA LEU A 158 -3.60 -12.35 -7.19
C LEU A 158 -5.03 -11.84 -7.06
N VAL A 159 -5.38 -10.90 -7.94
CA VAL A 159 -6.71 -10.28 -8.00
C VAL A 159 -7.40 -10.66 -9.29
N SER A 160 -8.63 -11.17 -9.19
CA SER A 160 -9.41 -11.64 -10.35
C SER A 160 -10.92 -11.49 -10.14
N PRO A 161 -11.75 -11.33 -11.19
CA PRO A 161 -13.20 -11.38 -11.05
C PRO A 161 -13.75 -12.80 -10.88
N ARG A 162 -12.89 -13.77 -10.57
CA ARG A 162 -13.25 -15.19 -10.42
C ARG A 162 -12.92 -15.71 -9.04
N GLU A 163 -13.85 -16.50 -8.53
CA GLU A 163 -13.68 -17.20 -7.25
C GLU A 163 -12.51 -18.18 -7.34
N ALA A 164 -11.77 -18.33 -6.24
CA ALA A 164 -10.77 -19.37 -6.11
C ALA A 164 -11.43 -20.75 -6.22
N THR A 165 -10.92 -21.60 -7.10
CA THR A 165 -11.36 -23.00 -7.16
C THR A 165 -10.74 -23.80 -6.01
N LYS A 166 -11.25 -25.01 -5.75
CA LYS A 166 -10.62 -25.93 -4.79
C LYS A 166 -9.14 -26.16 -5.13
N GLY A 167 -8.80 -26.33 -6.41
CA GLY A 167 -7.42 -26.49 -6.84
C GLY A 167 -6.53 -25.28 -6.53
N VAL A 168 -7.06 -24.06 -6.65
CA VAL A 168 -6.35 -22.82 -6.26
C VAL A 168 -6.12 -22.81 -4.75
N ARG A 169 -7.15 -23.06 -3.94
CA ARG A 169 -7.04 -23.13 -2.47
C ARG A 169 -6.01 -24.18 -2.03
N ASP A 170 -6.11 -25.38 -2.58
CA ASP A 170 -5.20 -26.49 -2.30
C ASP A 170 -3.75 -26.13 -2.71
N ALA A 171 -3.56 -25.39 -3.81
CA ALA A 171 -2.24 -24.95 -4.25
C ALA A 171 -1.66 -23.84 -3.37
N MET A 172 -2.45 -22.82 -2.98
CA MET A 172 -2.01 -21.78 -2.06
C MET A 172 -1.60 -22.35 -0.69
N ALA A 173 -2.37 -23.31 -0.18
CA ALA A 173 -2.09 -23.96 1.11
C ALA A 173 -0.77 -24.74 1.12
N ARG A 174 -0.32 -25.26 -0.03
CA ARG A 174 0.96 -25.95 -0.18
C ARG A 174 2.14 -25.04 -0.48
N SER A 175 1.89 -23.78 -0.84
CA SER A 175 2.95 -22.85 -1.21
C SER A 175 3.77 -22.45 0.00
N ASP A 176 5.08 -22.38 -0.17
CA ASP A 176 5.98 -21.84 0.84
C ASP A 176 6.03 -20.31 0.88
N TYR A 177 5.38 -19.65 -0.09
CA TYR A 177 5.36 -18.19 -0.18
C TYR A 177 4.11 -17.60 0.48
N PRO A 178 4.19 -16.37 1.03
CA PRO A 178 3.03 -15.60 1.50
C PRO A 178 2.13 -15.20 0.33
N LEU A 179 1.07 -15.98 0.10
CA LEU A 179 0.16 -15.79 -1.02
C LEU A 179 -1.23 -15.35 -0.58
N PHE A 180 -1.79 -14.42 -1.34
CA PHE A 180 -3.11 -13.85 -1.14
C PHE A 180 -3.93 -13.94 -2.43
N TRP A 181 -5.22 -14.21 -2.30
CA TRP A 181 -6.19 -14.24 -3.38
C TRP A 181 -7.33 -13.28 -3.08
N ILE A 182 -7.69 -12.44 -4.05
CA ILE A 182 -8.83 -11.54 -3.96
C ILE A 182 -9.72 -11.77 -5.18
N MET A 183 -10.97 -12.17 -4.94
CA MET A 183 -12.01 -12.06 -5.95
C MET A 183 -12.57 -10.64 -5.92
N MET A 184 -12.26 -9.86 -6.95
CA MET A 184 -12.74 -8.49 -7.13
C MET A 184 -13.45 -8.35 -8.47
N GLU A 185 -14.71 -7.93 -8.44
CA GLU A 185 -15.50 -7.61 -9.62
C GLU A 185 -14.93 -6.40 -10.37
N ARG A 186 -15.42 -6.21 -11.61
CA ARG A 186 -14.90 -5.15 -12.51
C ARG A 186 -15.26 -3.73 -12.06
N ASP A 187 -16.18 -3.60 -11.11
CA ASP A 187 -16.55 -2.36 -10.45
C ASP A 187 -15.72 -2.09 -9.18
N GLY A 188 -14.83 -3.01 -8.80
CA GLY A 188 -14.01 -2.90 -7.59
C GLY A 188 -14.61 -3.55 -6.35
N THR A 189 -15.77 -4.18 -6.44
CA THR A 189 -16.42 -4.88 -5.33
C THR A 189 -15.68 -6.18 -4.99
N ILE A 190 -15.32 -6.38 -3.72
CA ILE A 190 -14.66 -7.62 -3.27
C ILE A 190 -15.72 -8.64 -2.84
N ARG A 191 -15.61 -9.85 -3.36
CA ARG A 191 -16.52 -10.98 -3.09
C ARG A 191 -15.88 -12.10 -2.28
N GLN A 192 -14.56 -12.24 -2.35
CA GLN A 192 -13.80 -13.27 -1.63
C GLN A 192 -12.37 -12.79 -1.39
N ALA A 193 -11.83 -13.09 -0.22
CA ALA A 193 -10.43 -12.87 0.13
C ALA A 193 -9.93 -14.12 0.85
N LEU A 194 -8.78 -14.63 0.43
CA LEU A 194 -8.17 -15.84 0.99
C LEU A 194 -6.67 -15.64 1.07
N TRP A 195 -6.04 -16.23 2.08
CA TRP A 195 -4.59 -16.24 2.22
C TRP A 195 -4.13 -17.55 2.83
N ASN A 196 -2.83 -17.85 2.72
CA ASN A 196 -2.25 -19.03 3.36
C ASN A 196 -1.57 -18.67 4.69
N GLY A 197 -1.21 -19.69 5.49
CA GLY A 197 -0.57 -19.49 6.79
C GLY A 197 0.78 -18.77 6.73
N LYS A 198 1.43 -18.69 5.56
CA LYS A 198 2.65 -17.90 5.38
C LYS A 198 2.38 -16.39 5.43
N VAL A 199 1.18 -15.93 5.04
CA VAL A 199 0.75 -14.54 5.24
C VAL A 199 0.54 -14.26 6.72
N GLU A 200 -0.10 -15.17 7.46
CA GLU A 200 -0.28 -15.03 8.91
C GLU A 200 1.07 -14.96 9.64
N ALA A 201 2.04 -15.79 9.24
CA ALA A 201 3.40 -15.78 9.76
C ALA A 201 4.17 -14.47 9.53
N LEU A 202 3.74 -13.62 8.57
CA LEU A 202 4.27 -12.27 8.40
C LEU A 202 3.65 -11.25 9.38
N GLY A 203 2.85 -11.71 10.35
CA GLY A 203 2.18 -10.86 11.34
C GLY A 203 0.79 -10.39 10.90
N LEU A 204 0.14 -11.06 9.95
CA LEU A 204 -1.24 -10.76 9.51
C LEU A 204 -2.28 -11.66 10.20
N GLY A 205 -1.98 -12.17 11.39
CA GLY A 205 -2.92 -13.01 12.15
C GLY A 205 -4.19 -12.28 12.61
N ALA A 206 -4.15 -10.94 12.68
CA ALA A 206 -5.29 -10.07 12.98
C ALA A 206 -6.21 -9.82 11.77
N LEU A 207 -5.82 -10.27 10.58
CA LEU A 207 -6.57 -10.05 9.37
C LEU A 207 -7.85 -10.89 9.37
N GLY A 208 -8.99 -10.24 9.14
CA GLY A 208 -10.30 -10.87 9.07
C GLY A 208 -11.05 -10.53 7.78
N VAL A 209 -12.18 -11.20 7.60
CA VAL A 209 -13.15 -10.92 6.53
C VAL A 209 -14.53 -10.82 7.16
N GLU A 210 -15.21 -9.70 6.91
CA GLU A 210 -16.60 -9.50 7.32
C GLU A 210 -17.52 -9.37 6.10
N THR A 211 -18.74 -9.90 6.19
CA THR A 211 -19.74 -9.79 5.12
C THR A 211 -20.60 -8.55 5.34
N ARG A 212 -20.64 -7.65 4.35
CA ARG A 212 -21.59 -6.55 4.32
C ARG A 212 -22.80 -6.93 3.47
N TYR A 213 -23.98 -6.79 4.05
CA TYR A 213 -25.25 -6.89 3.33
C TYR A 213 -25.64 -5.51 2.83
N ARG A 214 -25.82 -5.36 1.51
CA ARG A 214 -26.33 -4.11 0.94
C ARG A 214 -27.82 -4.04 1.24
N GLU A 215 -28.25 -3.03 2.00
CA GLU A 215 -29.64 -2.91 2.52
C GLU A 215 -30.74 -2.83 1.45
N HIS A 216 -30.41 -2.83 0.14
CA HIS A 216 -31.37 -2.68 -0.96
C HIS A 216 -31.29 -3.78 -2.05
N SER A 217 -30.56 -4.88 -1.84
CA SER A 217 -30.66 -6.05 -2.73
C SER A 217 -31.45 -7.17 -2.05
N SER A 218 -32.65 -7.43 -2.56
CA SER A 218 -33.46 -8.62 -2.26
C SER A 218 -32.84 -9.93 -2.79
N ASP A 219 -31.60 -9.87 -3.30
CA ASP A 219 -30.86 -11.00 -3.84
C ASP A 219 -29.72 -11.41 -2.87
N PRO A 220 -29.86 -12.56 -2.17
CA PRO A 220 -28.82 -13.08 -1.28
C PRO A 220 -27.52 -13.47 -2.00
N ALA A 221 -27.46 -13.39 -3.33
CA ALA A 221 -26.27 -13.64 -4.13
C ALA A 221 -25.27 -12.46 -4.21
N GLN A 222 -25.66 -11.24 -3.80
CA GLN A 222 -24.77 -10.07 -3.81
C GLN A 222 -24.19 -9.78 -2.41
N LYS A 223 -23.43 -10.73 -1.87
CA LYS A 223 -22.67 -10.53 -0.63
C LYS A 223 -21.38 -9.79 -0.97
N ASP A 224 -21.21 -8.59 -0.44
CA ASP A 224 -19.94 -7.86 -0.50
C ASP A 224 -19.15 -8.24 0.75
N ILE A 225 -17.84 -8.37 0.63
CA ILE A 225 -16.98 -8.55 1.80
C ILE A 225 -16.06 -7.36 2.00
N ILE A 226 -15.63 -7.17 3.23
CA ILE A 226 -14.58 -6.24 3.60
C ILE A 226 -13.45 -6.97 4.30
N LEU A 227 -12.23 -6.48 4.13
CA LEU A 227 -11.12 -6.86 4.98
C LEU A 227 -11.22 -6.08 6.29
N THR A 228 -10.92 -6.74 7.39
CA THR A 228 -10.88 -6.17 8.73
C THR A 228 -9.54 -6.46 9.40
N TRP A 229 -9.19 -5.67 10.40
CA TRP A 229 -8.01 -5.84 11.23
C TRP A 229 -8.42 -5.83 12.70
N ASP A 230 -8.22 -6.92 13.43
CA ASP A 230 -8.73 -7.09 14.81
C ASP A 230 -10.25 -6.78 14.90
N ASP A 231 -11.03 -7.26 13.92
CA ASP A 231 -12.47 -7.00 13.77
C ASP A 231 -12.85 -5.50 13.57
N GLU A 232 -11.87 -4.64 13.32
CA GLU A 232 -12.08 -3.23 12.97
C GLU A 232 -11.92 -3.01 11.45
N GLU A 233 -12.61 -2.01 10.91
CA GLU A 233 -12.45 -1.64 9.51
C GLU A 233 -11.06 -1.08 9.23
N PHE A 234 -10.47 -1.45 8.10
CA PHE A 234 -9.23 -0.80 7.66
C PHE A 234 -9.43 0.71 7.44
N PRO A 235 -8.44 1.55 7.81
CA PRO A 235 -8.45 2.92 7.38
C PRO A 235 -8.28 2.99 5.85
N HIS A 236 -8.92 3.99 5.24
CA HIS A 236 -8.63 4.33 3.85
C HIS A 236 -7.19 4.86 3.74
N MET A 237 -6.50 4.58 2.63
CA MET A 237 -5.11 5.00 2.41
C MET A 237 -4.94 6.52 2.51
N ASP A 238 -5.92 7.32 2.09
CA ASP A 238 -5.88 8.79 2.23
C ASP A 238 -5.68 9.22 3.69
N ARG A 239 -6.37 8.57 4.65
CA ARG A 239 -6.20 8.85 6.08
C ARG A 239 -4.81 8.44 6.57
N VAL A 240 -4.29 7.33 6.05
CA VAL A 240 -2.92 6.89 6.35
C VAL A 240 -1.89 7.88 5.82
N GLU A 241 -2.06 8.39 4.60
CA GLU A 241 -1.21 9.42 4.00
C GLU A 241 -1.27 10.73 4.81
N GLU A 242 -2.45 11.14 5.29
CA GLU A 242 -2.62 12.29 6.19
C GLU A 242 -1.89 12.09 7.52
N ASP A 243 -2.01 10.92 8.14
CA ASP A 243 -1.36 10.62 9.42
C ASP A 243 0.17 10.50 9.27
N MET A 244 0.66 10.04 8.12
CA MET A 244 2.08 10.08 7.77
C MET A 244 2.58 11.52 7.63
N ALA A 245 1.82 12.40 6.96
CA ALA A 245 2.18 13.81 6.81
C ALA A 245 2.24 14.55 8.15
N LYS A 246 1.34 14.23 9.10
CA LYS A 246 1.39 14.78 10.47
C LYS A 246 2.66 14.33 11.21
N GLN A 247 2.96 13.03 11.18
CA GLN A 247 4.16 12.48 11.80
C GLN A 247 5.45 13.05 11.19
N GLU A 248 5.47 13.30 9.88
CA GLU A 248 6.58 13.99 9.24
C GLU A 248 6.74 15.42 9.78
N ALA A 249 5.64 16.19 9.84
CA ALA A 249 5.67 17.55 10.36
C ALA A 249 6.15 17.61 11.82
N GLU A 250 5.69 16.67 12.66
CA GLU A 250 6.14 16.52 14.04
C GLU A 250 7.63 16.19 14.14
N TRP A 251 8.12 15.28 13.29
CA TRP A 251 9.54 14.94 13.22
C TRP A 251 10.37 16.17 12.83
N VAL A 252 9.97 16.87 11.77
CA VAL A 252 10.66 18.06 11.27
C VAL A 252 10.71 19.17 12.34
N ALA A 253 9.59 19.40 13.04
CA ALA A 253 9.53 20.36 14.14
C ALA A 253 10.43 19.95 15.31
N THR A 254 10.44 18.66 15.65
CA THR A 254 11.30 18.14 16.74
C THR A 254 12.77 18.38 16.43
N TRP A 255 13.19 18.20 15.17
CA TRP A 255 14.55 18.46 14.72
C TRP A 255 14.81 19.91 14.29
N GLY A 256 13.81 20.79 14.31
CA GLY A 256 13.94 22.22 13.95
C GLY A 256 14.52 22.43 12.55
N CYS A 257 14.18 21.53 11.62
CA CYS A 257 14.79 21.46 10.29
C CYS A 257 13.81 21.87 9.18
N GLU A 258 12.82 22.71 9.47
CA GLU A 258 11.80 23.19 8.53
C GLU A 258 12.41 23.90 7.32
N ARG A 259 13.56 24.55 7.53
CA ARG A 259 14.27 25.32 6.50
C ARG A 259 15.25 24.47 5.67
N LEU A 260 15.50 23.22 6.06
CA LEU A 260 16.38 22.35 5.29
C LEU A 260 15.71 21.93 3.98
N SER A 261 16.53 21.78 2.95
CA SER A 261 16.12 21.12 1.70
C SER A 261 15.74 19.65 1.96
N GLU A 262 15.00 19.03 1.05
CA GLU A 262 14.66 17.60 1.16
C GLU A 262 15.92 16.72 1.31
N THR A 263 17.00 17.04 0.58
CA THR A 263 18.29 16.35 0.72
C THR A 263 18.87 16.53 2.13
N GLY A 264 18.85 17.76 2.67
CA GLY A 264 19.35 18.03 4.02
C GLY A 264 18.55 17.31 5.10
N LYS A 265 17.22 17.19 4.95
CA LYS A 265 16.39 16.40 5.86
C LYS A 265 16.71 14.91 5.80
N VAL A 266 16.97 14.38 4.60
CA VAL A 266 17.39 12.97 4.43
C VAL A 266 18.75 12.73 5.09
N GLU A 267 19.74 13.60 4.87
CA GLU A 267 21.05 13.51 5.52
C GLU A 267 20.93 13.59 7.05
N LEU A 268 20.10 14.51 7.56
CA LEU A 268 19.84 14.60 9.00
C LEU A 268 19.26 13.29 9.54
N LEU A 269 18.26 12.73 8.86
CA LEU A 269 17.66 11.46 9.25
C LEU A 269 18.69 10.33 9.25
N GLU A 270 19.61 10.27 8.28
CA GLU A 270 20.70 9.29 8.28
C GLU A 270 21.65 9.45 9.47
N MET A 271 21.98 10.68 9.86
CA MET A 271 22.77 10.95 11.07
C MET A 271 22.04 10.47 12.33
N VAL A 272 20.73 10.73 12.41
CA VAL A 272 19.88 10.30 13.52
C VAL A 272 19.80 8.78 13.61
N GLU A 273 19.52 8.09 12.50
CA GLU A 273 19.47 6.62 12.46
C GLU A 273 20.83 5.98 12.81
N THR A 274 21.94 6.64 12.46
CA THR A 274 23.29 6.17 12.80
C THR A 274 23.59 6.34 14.29
N ALA A 275 23.19 7.46 14.88
CA ALA A 275 23.43 7.76 16.29
C ALA A 275 22.47 7.02 17.23
N PHE A 276 21.27 6.72 16.74
CA PHE A 276 20.20 6.06 17.49
C PHE A 276 19.63 4.86 16.71
N PRO A 277 20.39 3.76 16.59
CA PRO A 277 19.96 2.60 15.79
C PRO A 277 18.69 1.93 16.31
N ASP A 278 18.37 2.10 17.60
CA ASP A 278 17.19 1.52 18.26
C ASP A 278 15.93 2.39 18.11
N LEU A 279 16.03 3.63 17.60
CA LEU A 279 14.85 4.42 17.26
C LEU A 279 14.27 3.94 15.93
N GLY A 280 13.24 3.12 16.01
CA GLY A 280 12.40 2.82 14.86
C GLY A 280 11.70 4.09 14.33
N PRO A 281 11.39 4.14 13.02
CA PRO A 281 10.43 5.10 12.46
C PRO A 281 9.15 5.15 13.28
N GLY A 282 8.81 6.33 13.79
CA GLY A 282 7.61 6.53 14.61
C GLY A 282 7.70 5.97 16.04
N HIS A 283 8.84 5.45 16.49
CA HIS A 283 9.07 5.31 17.93
C HIS A 283 9.35 6.67 18.52
N ALA A 284 8.57 6.98 19.55
CA ALA A 284 8.51 8.27 20.16
C ALA A 284 9.92 8.72 20.59
N LEU A 285 10.36 9.84 20.03
CA LEU A 285 11.47 10.65 20.54
C LEU A 285 11.30 10.96 22.05
N GLU A 286 10.12 10.68 22.61
CA GLU A 286 9.79 10.63 24.04
C GLU A 286 10.65 9.67 24.87
N GLN A 287 11.24 8.61 24.29
CA GLN A 287 12.10 7.67 25.04
C GLN A 287 13.56 8.13 25.15
N ILE A 288 13.98 9.13 24.36
CA ILE A 288 15.32 9.71 24.48
C ILE A 288 15.28 10.78 25.56
N ASP A 289 16.26 10.78 26.46
CA ASP A 289 16.47 11.90 27.37
C ASP A 289 16.55 13.23 26.61
N GLN A 290 15.71 14.19 26.97
CA GLN A 290 15.56 15.46 26.26
C GLN A 290 16.87 16.26 26.22
N SER A 291 17.73 16.11 27.24
CA SER A 291 19.02 16.80 27.28
C SER A 291 20.01 16.22 26.27
N SER A 292 20.07 14.89 26.16
CA SER A 292 20.84 14.18 25.14
C SER A 292 20.34 14.47 23.72
N LEU A 293 19.01 14.56 23.53
CA LEU A 293 18.41 14.90 22.23
C LEU A 293 18.77 16.34 21.81
N ALA A 294 18.69 17.30 22.73
CA ALA A 294 19.02 18.70 22.45
C ALA A 294 20.50 18.89 22.07
N ALA A 295 21.42 18.23 22.78
CA ALA A 295 22.84 18.27 22.46
C ALA A 295 23.13 17.69 21.06
N LYS A 296 22.53 16.53 20.74
CA LYS A 296 22.70 15.89 19.43
C LYS A 296 22.06 16.68 18.30
N LYS A 297 20.90 17.30 18.54
CA LYS A 297 20.25 18.22 17.60
C LYS A 297 21.18 19.38 17.22
N ALA A 298 21.80 20.04 18.19
CA ALA A 298 22.74 21.13 17.93
C ALA A 298 23.97 20.65 17.14
N GLU A 299 24.54 19.51 17.51
CA GLU A 299 25.69 18.89 16.83
C GLU A 299 25.39 18.60 15.35
N PHE A 300 24.26 17.94 15.05
CA PHE A 300 23.94 17.53 13.67
C PHE A 300 23.56 18.71 12.78
N LEU A 301 22.83 19.70 13.31
CA LEU A 301 22.50 20.90 12.54
C LEU A 301 23.75 21.72 12.18
N ALA A 302 24.72 21.83 13.10
CA ALA A 302 25.99 22.50 12.82
C ALA A 302 26.80 21.77 11.72
N LEU A 303 26.85 20.43 11.75
CA LEU A 303 27.51 19.64 10.72
C LEU A 303 26.88 19.82 9.32
N LEU A 304 25.56 20.02 9.25
CA LEU A 304 24.85 20.29 8.00
C LEU A 304 25.11 21.71 7.49
N GLU A 305 25.19 22.70 8.37
CA GLU A 305 25.55 24.07 8.00
C GLU A 305 26.98 24.16 7.45
N GLU A 306 27.94 23.42 8.03
CA GLU A 306 29.33 23.37 7.55
C GLU A 306 29.47 22.70 6.17
N LYS A 307 28.62 21.72 5.88
CA LYS A 307 28.60 21.02 4.57
C LYS A 307 27.88 21.80 3.48
N SER A 308 27.00 22.74 3.84
CA SER A 308 26.29 23.54 2.86
C SER A 308 27.30 24.44 2.11
N PRO A 309 27.39 24.37 0.78
CA PRO A 309 28.37 25.15 0.04
C PRO A 309 28.15 26.63 0.33
N ARG A 310 29.20 27.34 0.76
CA ARG A 310 29.17 28.80 0.93
C ARG A 310 28.78 29.45 -0.39
N SER A 311 27.49 29.72 -0.58
CA SER A 311 27.00 30.51 -1.70
C SER A 311 27.49 31.94 -1.51
N GLY A 312 28.41 32.38 -2.37
CA GLY A 312 28.73 33.79 -2.57
C GLY A 312 30.09 34.25 -2.05
N GLN A 313 31.15 33.99 -2.82
CA GLN A 313 32.21 34.98 -3.03
C GLN A 313 32.39 35.12 -4.55
N GLU A 314 31.75 36.12 -5.14
CA GLU A 314 32.16 36.63 -6.45
C GLU A 314 33.60 37.17 -6.32
N PRO A 315 34.54 36.74 -7.18
CA PRO A 315 35.83 37.40 -7.24
C PRO A 315 35.64 38.80 -7.83
N LYS A 316 36.16 39.81 -7.12
CA LYS A 316 36.30 41.19 -7.57
C LYS A 316 37.11 41.31 -8.85
#